data_AF-A0A9R1PL27-F1
#
_entry.id   AF-A0A9R1PL27-F1
#
_cell.length_a   1.000
_cell.length_b   1.000
_cell.length_c   1.000
_cell.angle_alpha   90.00
_cell.angle_beta   90.00
_cell.angle_gamma   90.00
#
_symmetry.space_group_name_H-M   'P 1'
#
loop_
_entity.id
_entity.type
_entity.pdbx_description
1 polymer ?
#
loop_
_entity_poly.entity_id
_entity_poly.type
_entity_poly.pdbx_seq_one_letter_code
_entity_poly.pdbx_strand_id
1 'polypeptide(L)'
;MSPGASCSGVPVPLRPAGTHTFLLPAAPPFVSKCTINRRDPRTASSCFGKAITPKRCFVVAGGLTWVDGVEEELMELQKTQEQSSGKLKKRPPLRRGKVYPQLPVPEHIPRPSYVGANIPQELPAVRQIHNAEGIAGMRAACKLAARVLDFAGTLVKPSVTTNEIDRAVHHMIVEAGAYPSPLGYGGFPKSICTSVNECVCHGLPDSTQLQVL
;
A
#
# COMPACT_ATOMS: atom_id res chain seq x y z
N MET A 1 -43.33 -31.69 46.12
CA MET A 1 -42.97 -30.60 45.22
C MET A 1 -42.87 -31.17 43.81
N SER A 2 -43.59 -30.56 42.88
CA SER A 2 -43.82 -30.92 41.48
C SER A 2 -42.52 -31.07 40.63
N PRO A 3 -42.63 -31.62 39.40
CA PRO A 3 -41.64 -32.53 38.79
C PRO A 3 -40.89 -31.96 37.56
N GLY A 4 -39.91 -32.74 37.09
CA GLY A 4 -39.67 -33.13 35.68
C GLY A 4 -39.38 -32.05 34.62
N ALA A 5 -38.26 -32.23 33.90
CA ALA A 5 -38.21 -32.07 32.44
C ALA A 5 -36.90 -32.64 31.89
N SER A 6 -36.99 -33.85 31.31
CA SER A 6 -36.07 -34.32 30.29
C SER A 6 -36.34 -33.54 28.99
N CYS A 7 -35.35 -32.84 28.45
CA CYS A 7 -35.44 -32.26 27.12
C CYS A 7 -34.53 -33.03 26.17
N SER A 8 -35.15 -33.92 25.41
CA SER A 8 -34.62 -34.49 24.18
C SER A 8 -34.42 -33.39 23.13
N GLY A 9 -33.16 -33.09 22.79
CA GLY A 9 -32.81 -32.23 21.66
C GLY A 9 -32.91 -33.00 20.35
N VAL A 10 -33.81 -32.55 19.48
CA VAL A 10 -34.04 -33.03 18.11
C VAL A 10 -32.81 -32.75 17.23
N PRO A 11 -32.37 -33.66 16.36
CA PRO A 11 -31.28 -33.37 15.42
C PRO A 11 -31.73 -32.36 14.36
N VAL A 12 -30.99 -31.25 14.25
CA VAL A 12 -31.17 -30.23 13.20
C VAL A 12 -30.61 -30.77 11.89
N PRO A 13 -31.36 -30.76 10.76
CA PRO A 13 -30.82 -31.19 9.49
C PRO A 13 -29.77 -30.21 8.97
N LEU A 14 -28.58 -30.73 8.69
CA LEU A 14 -27.51 -30.03 7.99
C LEU A 14 -27.99 -29.63 6.59
N ARG A 15 -28.07 -28.32 6.33
CA ARG A 15 -28.23 -27.81 4.96
C ARG A 15 -26.92 -28.04 4.19
N PRO A 16 -26.97 -28.49 2.92
CA PRO A 16 -25.78 -28.65 2.11
C PRO A 16 -25.13 -27.30 1.81
N ALA A 17 -23.81 -27.26 1.91
CA ALA A 17 -22.98 -26.12 1.54
C ALA A 17 -23.16 -25.82 0.04
N GLY A 18 -23.79 -24.68 -0.28
CA GLY A 18 -23.81 -24.13 -1.62
C GLY A 18 -22.41 -23.67 -1.99
N THR A 19 -21.79 -24.34 -2.96
CA THR A 19 -20.55 -23.91 -3.61
C THR A 19 -20.84 -22.68 -4.47
N HIS A 20 -20.69 -21.48 -3.90
CA HIS A 20 -20.57 -20.26 -4.70
C HIS A 20 -19.12 -20.13 -5.17
N THR A 21 -18.83 -20.78 -6.30
CA THR A 21 -17.57 -20.60 -7.03
C THR A 21 -17.58 -19.20 -7.66
N PHE A 22 -16.85 -18.26 -7.06
CA PHE A 22 -16.53 -16.99 -7.72
C PHE A 22 -15.52 -17.27 -8.84
N LEU A 23 -15.99 -17.32 -10.08
CA LEU A 23 -15.15 -17.45 -11.26
C LEU A 23 -14.50 -16.08 -11.55
N LEU A 24 -13.20 -15.94 -11.26
CA LEU A 24 -12.37 -14.85 -11.77
C LEU A 24 -11.90 -15.20 -13.20
N PRO A 25 -11.98 -14.30 -14.19
CA PRO A 25 -11.50 -14.59 -15.54
C PRO A 25 -9.96 -14.68 -15.57
N ALA A 26 -9.47 -15.74 -16.21
CA ALA A 26 -8.04 -15.96 -16.45
C ALA A 26 -7.47 -14.89 -17.41
N ALA A 27 -6.35 -14.28 -17.03
CA ALA A 27 -5.60 -13.38 -17.90
C ALA A 27 -4.81 -14.17 -18.96
N PRO A 28 -4.75 -13.72 -20.23
CA PRO A 28 -4.03 -14.44 -21.29
C PRO A 28 -2.50 -14.29 -21.13
N PRO A 29 -1.71 -15.27 -21.60
CA PRO A 29 -0.25 -15.22 -21.56
C PRO A 29 0.28 -14.22 -22.59
N PHE A 30 0.89 -13.13 -22.12
CA PHE A 30 1.61 -12.19 -22.99
C PHE A 30 3.03 -12.72 -23.28
N VAL A 31 3.27 -13.13 -24.51
CA VAL A 31 4.57 -13.56 -25.04
C VAL A 31 5.40 -12.32 -25.37
N SER A 32 6.46 -12.05 -24.60
CA SER A 32 7.45 -11.03 -24.96
C SER A 32 8.49 -11.61 -25.91
N LYS A 33 8.40 -11.28 -27.20
CA LYS A 33 9.53 -11.43 -28.12
C LYS A 33 10.55 -10.33 -27.82
N CYS A 34 11.55 -10.66 -27.01
CA CYS A 34 12.76 -9.85 -26.88
C CYS A 34 13.64 -10.06 -28.13
N THR A 35 13.57 -9.16 -29.10
CA THR A 35 14.63 -9.01 -30.10
C THR A 35 15.85 -8.34 -29.45
N ILE A 36 16.90 -9.13 -29.21
CA ILE A 36 18.21 -8.68 -28.76
C ILE A 36 18.88 -7.94 -29.92
N ASN A 37 18.96 -6.61 -29.86
CA ASN A 37 19.93 -5.87 -30.68
C ASN A 37 21.28 -5.89 -29.96
N ARG A 38 22.19 -6.77 -30.42
CA ARG A 38 23.60 -6.76 -30.04
C ARG A 38 24.23 -5.43 -30.46
N ARG A 39 24.84 -4.70 -29.53
CA ARG A 39 25.82 -3.65 -29.86
C ARG A 39 27.20 -4.06 -29.36
N ASP A 40 28.13 -3.95 -30.30
CA ASP A 40 29.58 -4.19 -30.25
C ASP A 40 30.27 -3.33 -29.17
N PRO A 41 31.21 -3.88 -28.38
CA PRO A 41 31.90 -3.18 -27.30
C PRO A 41 33.12 -2.41 -27.82
N ARG A 42 32.93 -1.20 -28.36
CA ARG A 42 34.05 -0.25 -28.57
C ARG A 42 33.52 1.17 -28.85
N THR A 43 33.16 1.88 -27.78
CA THR A 43 33.23 3.35 -27.66
C THR A 43 32.78 3.72 -26.25
N ALA A 44 33.75 4.03 -25.39
CA ALA A 44 33.49 4.64 -24.10
C ALA A 44 33.43 6.16 -24.29
N SER A 45 32.24 6.75 -24.16
CA SER A 45 32.09 8.13 -23.71
C SER A 45 30.66 8.37 -23.21
N SER A 46 30.59 8.73 -21.92
CA SER A 46 29.58 9.55 -21.26
C SER A 46 28.17 9.58 -21.87
N CYS A 47 27.22 8.86 -21.26
CA CYS A 47 25.79 9.14 -21.39
C CYS A 47 25.17 9.14 -19.99
N PHE A 48 25.52 10.14 -19.18
CA PHE A 48 24.70 10.53 -18.02
C PHE A 48 23.29 10.89 -18.51
N GLY A 49 22.30 10.62 -17.66
CA GLY A 49 20.88 10.55 -18.00
C GLY A 49 20.35 11.66 -18.90
N LYS A 50 19.48 11.28 -19.84
CA LYS A 50 18.55 12.23 -20.46
C LYS A 50 17.60 12.73 -19.37
N ALA A 51 17.98 13.82 -18.71
CA ALA A 51 17.04 14.66 -18.00
C ALA A 51 16.01 15.16 -19.03
N ILE A 52 14.76 14.78 -18.83
CA ILE A 52 13.64 15.49 -19.45
C ILE A 52 13.58 16.83 -18.71
N THR A 53 14.29 17.84 -19.24
CA THR A 53 14.16 19.21 -18.78
C THR A 53 12.85 19.78 -19.34
N PRO A 54 12.00 20.41 -18.52
CA PRO A 54 10.96 21.26 -19.07
C PRO A 54 11.66 22.42 -19.78
N LYS A 55 11.39 22.58 -21.07
CA LYS A 55 11.85 23.72 -21.86
C LYS A 55 11.18 25.00 -21.36
N ARG A 56 11.75 25.60 -20.32
CA ARG A 56 11.59 27.02 -20.01
C ARG A 56 12.97 27.56 -19.67
N CYS A 57 13.72 27.93 -20.70
CA CYS A 57 14.86 28.83 -20.56
C CYS A 57 14.29 30.18 -20.11
N PHE A 58 14.55 30.58 -18.86
CA PHE A 58 14.39 31.98 -18.48
C PHE A 58 15.60 32.73 -19.05
N VAL A 59 15.35 33.51 -20.10
CA VAL A 59 16.27 34.56 -20.52
C VAL A 59 15.98 35.75 -19.60
N VAL A 60 16.91 36.05 -18.68
CA VAL A 60 16.88 37.33 -17.97
C VAL A 60 17.53 38.35 -18.89
N ALA A 61 16.71 39.00 -19.72
CA ALA A 61 17.14 40.16 -20.47
C ALA A 61 17.35 41.32 -19.48
N GLY A 62 18.59 41.78 -19.35
CA GLY A 62 18.92 42.98 -18.60
C GLY A 62 18.28 44.19 -19.27
N GLY A 63 17.34 44.82 -18.56
CA GLY A 63 16.63 46.01 -19.01
C GLY A 63 15.13 45.92 -18.75
N LEU A 64 14.72 45.85 -17.48
CA LEU A 64 13.31 46.11 -17.15
C LEU A 64 13.14 47.62 -16.98
N THR A 65 12.55 48.27 -17.98
CA THR A 65 11.71 49.43 -17.70
C THR A 65 10.53 48.94 -16.89
N TRP A 66 10.28 49.56 -15.74
CA TRP A 66 9.08 49.33 -14.94
C TRP A 66 7.87 49.56 -15.85
N VAL A 67 7.14 48.49 -16.15
CA VAL A 67 5.84 48.62 -16.80
C VAL A 67 4.84 48.98 -15.72
N ASP A 68 4.30 50.19 -15.76
CA ASP A 68 3.20 50.58 -14.89
C ASP A 68 2.04 49.58 -15.10
N GLY A 69 1.56 48.95 -14.02
CA GLY A 69 0.42 48.02 -14.05
C GLY A 69 0.67 46.60 -13.52
N VAL A 70 1.91 46.15 -13.31
CA VAL A 70 2.18 44.83 -12.69
C VAL A 70 1.70 44.79 -11.23
N GLU A 71 1.70 45.94 -10.56
CA GLU A 71 1.22 46.07 -9.18
C GLU A 71 -0.29 45.92 -9.08
N GLU A 72 -1.05 46.43 -10.06
CA GLU A 72 -2.50 46.25 -10.12
C GLU A 72 -2.85 44.78 -10.38
N GLU A 73 -2.15 44.12 -11.30
CA GLU A 73 -2.33 42.70 -11.60
C GLU A 73 -1.94 41.81 -10.41
N LEU A 74 -0.85 42.13 -9.69
CA LEU A 74 -0.49 41.45 -8.44
C LEU A 74 -1.53 41.67 -7.34
N MET A 75 -2.07 42.89 -7.21
CA MET A 75 -3.07 43.23 -6.22
C MET A 75 -4.40 42.52 -6.51
N GLU A 76 -4.77 42.38 -7.79
CA GLU A 76 -5.97 41.68 -8.21
C GLU A 76 -5.85 40.16 -7.97
N LEU A 77 -4.68 39.57 -8.24
CA LEU A 77 -4.36 38.19 -7.91
C LEU A 77 -4.42 37.94 -6.39
N GLN A 78 -3.85 38.84 -5.58
CA GLN A 78 -3.93 38.78 -4.12
C GLN A 78 -5.37 38.90 -3.62
N LYS A 79 -6.18 39.77 -4.24
CA LYS A 79 -7.60 39.95 -3.89
C LYS A 79 -8.44 38.72 -4.25
N THR A 80 -8.18 38.07 -5.39
CA THR A 80 -8.81 36.77 -5.70
C THR A 80 -8.36 35.65 -4.77
N GLN A 81 -7.09 35.64 -4.31
CA GLN A 81 -6.60 34.69 -3.31
C GLN A 81 -7.29 34.90 -1.95
N GLU A 82 -7.41 36.14 -1.48
CA GLU A 82 -8.11 36.48 -0.23
C GLU A 82 -9.61 36.21 -0.30
N GLN A 83 -10.27 36.51 -1.43
CA GLN A 83 -11.69 36.24 -1.63
C GLN A 83 -12.02 34.74 -1.79
N SER A 84 -11.04 33.93 -2.21
CA SER A 84 -11.16 32.46 -2.28
C SER A 84 -10.84 31.75 -0.96
N SER A 85 -10.34 32.48 0.05
CA SER A 85 -10.05 31.97 1.39
C SER A 85 -11.34 31.79 2.20
N GLY A 86 -12.26 30.97 1.67
CA GLY A 86 -13.34 30.42 2.48
C GLY A 86 -12.73 29.67 3.66
N LYS A 87 -13.18 29.96 4.89
CA LYS A 87 -12.75 29.26 6.11
C LYS A 87 -12.65 27.75 5.84
N LEU A 88 -11.42 27.24 5.75
CA LEU A 88 -11.19 25.80 5.65
C LEU A 88 -11.86 25.15 6.86
N LYS A 89 -12.92 24.36 6.63
CA LYS A 89 -13.56 23.59 7.70
C LYS A 89 -12.50 22.67 8.29
N LYS A 90 -12.07 22.95 9.52
CA LYS A 90 -11.11 22.09 10.22
C LYS A 90 -11.73 20.71 10.38
N ARG A 91 -11.06 19.70 9.82
CA ARG A 91 -11.45 18.30 10.03
C ARG A 91 -11.27 17.94 11.51
N PRO A 92 -12.17 17.14 12.08
CA PRO A 92 -11.91 16.55 13.38
C PRO A 92 -10.64 15.68 13.29
N PRO A 93 -9.82 15.64 14.34
CA PRO A 93 -8.67 14.74 14.39
C PRO A 93 -9.10 13.28 14.22
N LEU A 94 -8.28 12.52 13.49
CA LEU A 94 -8.37 11.08 13.33
C LEU A 94 -8.34 10.42 14.72
N ARG A 95 -9.29 9.52 14.95
CA ARG A 95 -9.39 8.72 16.16
C ARG A 95 -9.16 7.26 15.81
N ARG A 96 -8.47 6.55 16.69
CA ARG A 96 -8.28 5.10 16.58
C ARG A 96 -9.64 4.39 16.65
N GLY A 97 -9.91 3.52 15.69
CA GLY A 97 -11.05 2.62 15.66
C GLY A 97 -10.83 1.35 16.47
N LYS A 98 -11.79 0.42 16.39
CA LYS A 98 -11.71 -0.90 17.00
C LYS A 98 -10.74 -1.78 16.21
N VAL A 99 -9.77 -2.36 16.91
CA VAL A 99 -8.81 -3.32 16.33
C VAL A 99 -9.34 -4.74 16.47
N TYR A 100 -9.23 -5.52 15.40
CA TYR A 100 -9.64 -6.92 15.35
C TYR A 100 -8.44 -7.86 15.60
N PRO A 101 -8.67 -9.11 16.03
CA PRO A 101 -7.62 -10.09 16.23
C PRO A 101 -6.73 -10.31 15.00
N GLN A 102 -5.53 -10.82 15.27
CA GLN A 102 -4.54 -11.17 14.25
C GLN A 102 -5.08 -12.26 13.31
N LEU A 103 -4.77 -12.15 12.02
CA LEU A 103 -5.13 -13.15 11.02
C LEU A 103 -4.09 -14.29 10.97
N PRO A 104 -4.52 -15.56 10.81
CA PRO A 104 -3.63 -16.70 10.82
C PRO A 104 -2.87 -16.84 9.50
N VAL A 105 -1.60 -17.25 9.58
CA VAL A 105 -0.79 -17.63 8.40
C VAL A 105 -0.56 -19.16 8.42
N PRO A 106 -0.91 -19.89 7.34
CA PRO A 106 -0.70 -21.34 7.24
C PRO A 106 0.73 -21.78 7.57
N GLU A 107 0.87 -22.95 8.19
CA GLU A 107 2.16 -23.46 8.69
C GLU A 107 3.21 -23.72 7.61
N HIS A 108 2.78 -24.05 6.40
CA HIS A 108 3.68 -24.33 5.28
C HIS A 108 4.37 -23.07 4.72
N ILE A 109 3.88 -21.87 5.05
CA ILE A 109 4.50 -20.62 4.60
C ILE A 109 5.71 -20.31 5.49
N PRO A 110 6.92 -20.13 4.90
CA PRO A 110 8.11 -19.80 5.67
C PRO A 110 7.92 -18.51 6.47
N ARG A 111 8.21 -18.57 7.77
CA ARG A 111 8.08 -17.43 8.68
C ARG A 111 9.43 -16.74 8.88
N PRO A 112 9.46 -15.41 8.91
CA PRO A 112 10.67 -14.66 9.23
C PRO A 112 11.05 -14.83 10.70
N SER A 113 12.33 -14.62 11.00
CA SER A 113 12.95 -14.94 12.30
C SER A 113 12.37 -14.17 13.50
N TYR A 114 11.67 -13.05 13.30
CA TYR A 114 11.04 -12.31 14.40
C TYR A 114 9.74 -12.97 14.90
N VAL A 115 9.12 -13.85 14.12
CA VAL A 115 7.82 -14.42 14.49
C VAL A 115 8.03 -15.47 15.58
N GLY A 116 7.54 -15.17 16.78
CA GLY A 116 7.70 -16.04 17.96
C GLY A 116 9.07 -15.94 18.64
N ALA A 117 9.95 -15.04 18.19
CA ALA A 117 11.21 -14.78 18.86
C ALA A 117 11.04 -13.78 20.00
N ASN A 118 11.66 -14.06 21.14
CA ASN A 118 11.82 -13.14 22.26
C ASN A 118 13.21 -12.47 22.27
N ILE A 119 13.94 -12.55 21.15
CA ILE A 119 15.32 -12.12 21.04
C ILE A 119 15.36 -10.78 20.28
N PRO A 120 16.12 -9.78 20.76
CA PRO A 120 16.36 -8.55 20.01
C PRO A 120 16.93 -8.86 18.62
N GLN A 121 16.34 -8.29 17.57
CA GLN A 121 16.90 -8.40 16.23
C GLN A 121 18.05 -7.41 16.07
N GLU A 122 19.28 -7.91 16.10
CA GLU A 122 20.46 -7.09 15.84
C GLU A 122 20.64 -6.88 14.34
N LEU A 123 20.79 -5.61 13.93
CA LEU A 123 21.13 -5.28 12.56
C LEU A 123 22.63 -5.54 12.34
N PRO A 124 23.01 -6.19 11.23
CA PRO A 124 24.41 -6.41 10.93
C PRO A 124 25.13 -5.07 10.74
N ALA A 125 26.32 -4.93 11.34
CA ALA A 125 27.16 -3.75 11.17
C ALA A 125 27.64 -3.55 9.71
N VAL A 126 27.68 -4.64 8.94
CA VAL A 126 28.11 -4.65 7.54
C VAL A 126 26.91 -4.64 6.61
N ARG A 127 26.99 -3.83 5.55
CA ARG A 127 25.96 -3.79 4.50
C ARG A 127 25.91 -5.13 3.77
N GLN A 128 24.72 -5.66 3.59
CA GLN A 128 24.50 -6.86 2.79
C GLN A 128 24.72 -6.57 1.30
N ILE A 129 25.57 -7.37 0.66
CA ILE A 129 25.76 -7.39 -0.80
C ILE A 129 25.18 -8.70 -1.33
N HIS A 130 24.12 -8.63 -2.13
CA HIS A 130 23.44 -9.81 -2.63
C HIS A 130 24.19 -10.45 -3.81
N ASN A 131 24.23 -11.78 -3.83
CA ASN A 131 24.62 -12.56 -5.00
C ASN A 131 23.47 -12.63 -6.03
N ALA A 132 23.69 -13.33 -7.15
CA ALA A 132 22.69 -13.46 -8.21
C ALA A 132 21.36 -14.08 -7.73
N GLU A 133 21.42 -15.07 -6.85
CA GLU A 133 20.24 -15.73 -6.26
C GLU A 133 19.46 -14.78 -5.34
N GLY A 134 20.15 -14.07 -4.44
CA GLY A 134 19.54 -13.07 -3.57
C GLY A 134 18.85 -11.96 -4.36
N ILE A 135 19.48 -11.48 -5.43
CA ILE A 135 18.88 -10.49 -6.34
C ILE A 135 17.63 -11.06 -7.01
N ALA A 136 17.64 -12.33 -7.44
CA ALA A 136 16.47 -12.98 -8.03
C ALA A 136 15.32 -13.11 -7.03
N GLY A 137 15.61 -13.49 -5.78
CA GLY A 137 14.65 -13.54 -4.68
C GLY A 137 14.03 -12.17 -4.39
N MET A 138 14.85 -11.11 -4.29
CA MET A 138 14.37 -9.74 -4.11
C MET A 138 13.44 -9.32 -5.25
N ARG A 139 13.80 -9.59 -6.51
CA ARG A 139 12.94 -9.26 -7.68
C ARG A 139 11.58 -9.97 -7.59
N ALA A 140 11.56 -11.24 -7.21
CA ALA A 140 10.32 -11.99 -7.04
C ALA A 140 9.45 -11.41 -5.92
N ALA A 141 10.05 -11.13 -4.76
CA ALA A 141 9.35 -10.53 -3.61
C ALA A 141 8.80 -9.14 -3.94
N CYS A 142 9.60 -8.26 -4.55
CA CYS A 142 9.17 -6.92 -4.95
C CYS A 142 8.06 -6.97 -6.02
N LYS A 143 8.12 -7.93 -6.96
CA LYS A 143 7.06 -8.11 -7.96
C LYS A 143 5.74 -8.52 -7.31
N LEU A 144 5.77 -9.40 -6.30
CA LEU A 144 4.57 -9.74 -5.53
C LEU A 144 4.06 -8.52 -4.75
N ALA A 145 4.93 -7.81 -4.05
CA ALA A 145 4.58 -6.62 -3.27
C ALA A 145 3.91 -5.53 -4.13
N ALA A 146 4.42 -5.30 -5.35
CA ALA A 146 3.81 -4.37 -6.30
C ALA A 146 2.37 -4.78 -6.67
N ARG A 147 2.15 -6.06 -7.02
CA ARG A 147 0.79 -6.56 -7.30
C ARG A 147 -0.15 -6.44 -6.12
N VAL A 148 0.35 -6.69 -4.91
CA VAL A 148 -0.42 -6.56 -3.68
C VAL A 148 -0.82 -5.10 -3.43
N LEU A 149 0.09 -4.15 -3.69
CA LEU A 149 -0.18 -2.72 -3.58
C LEU A 149 -1.23 -2.27 -4.62
N ASP A 150 -1.09 -2.72 -5.87
CA ASP A 150 -2.07 -2.43 -6.94
C ASP A 150 -3.46 -2.96 -6.55
N PHE A 151 -3.53 -4.20 -6.06
CA PHE A 151 -4.77 -4.80 -5.57
C PHE A 151 -5.36 -4.00 -4.40
N ALA A 152 -4.56 -3.63 -3.41
CA ALA A 152 -5.00 -2.80 -2.29
C ALA A 152 -5.61 -1.47 -2.77
N GLY A 153 -4.99 -0.85 -3.77
CA GLY A 153 -5.50 0.37 -4.41
C GLY A 153 -6.92 0.22 -4.96
N THR A 154 -7.29 -0.95 -5.49
CA THR A 154 -8.67 -1.20 -6.00
C THR A 154 -9.74 -1.24 -4.91
N LEU A 155 -9.34 -1.43 -3.65
CA LEU A 155 -10.22 -1.53 -2.49
C LEU A 155 -10.47 -0.17 -1.82
N VAL A 156 -9.66 0.84 -2.11
CA VAL A 156 -9.76 2.18 -1.51
C VAL A 156 -11.01 2.89 -2.03
N LYS A 157 -12.10 2.75 -1.29
CA LYS A 157 -13.41 3.33 -1.61
C LYS A 157 -14.05 3.87 -0.33
N PRO A 158 -14.96 4.86 -0.46
CA PRO A 158 -15.71 5.35 0.69
C PRO A 158 -16.42 4.22 1.43
N SER A 159 -16.55 4.37 2.75
CA SER A 159 -17.16 3.41 3.66
C SER A 159 -16.41 2.08 3.85
N VAL A 160 -15.38 1.78 3.04
CA VAL A 160 -14.49 0.64 3.29
C VAL A 160 -13.62 0.95 4.50
N THR A 161 -13.51 0.00 5.42
CA THR A 161 -12.63 0.09 6.58
C THR A 161 -11.20 -0.26 6.24
N THR A 162 -10.25 0.34 6.96
CA THR A 162 -8.83 -0.04 6.85
C THR A 162 -8.61 -1.52 7.19
N ASN A 163 -9.38 -2.09 8.12
CA ASN A 163 -9.35 -3.52 8.44
C ASN A 163 -9.86 -4.43 7.32
N GLU A 164 -10.84 -4.00 6.52
CA GLU A 164 -11.28 -4.77 5.34
C GLU A 164 -10.19 -4.84 4.28
N ILE A 165 -9.46 -3.73 4.07
CA ILE A 165 -8.29 -3.69 3.18
C ILE A 165 -7.19 -4.63 3.70
N ASP A 166 -6.85 -4.56 4.99
CA ASP A 166 -5.88 -5.47 5.63
C ASP A 166 -6.26 -6.95 5.44
N ARG A 167 -7.54 -7.30 5.64
CA ARG A 167 -8.01 -8.68 5.46
C ARG A 167 -7.85 -9.16 4.03
N ALA A 168 -8.31 -8.37 3.06
CA ALA A 168 -8.22 -8.74 1.64
C ALA A 168 -6.76 -8.88 1.19
N VAL A 169 -5.90 -7.94 1.59
CA VAL A 169 -4.46 -7.98 1.29
C VAL A 169 -3.78 -9.17 1.96
N HIS A 170 -4.10 -9.45 3.22
CA HIS A 170 -3.60 -10.63 3.93
C HIS A 170 -3.91 -11.91 3.15
N HIS A 171 -5.16 -12.09 2.70
CA HIS A 171 -5.55 -13.25 1.91
C HIS A 171 -4.75 -13.37 0.61
N MET A 172 -4.62 -12.29 -0.16
CA MET A 172 -3.83 -12.30 -1.39
C MET A 172 -2.35 -12.69 -1.16
N ILE A 173 -1.74 -12.18 -0.08
CA ILE A 173 -0.36 -12.50 0.28
C ILE A 173 -0.22 -13.99 0.64
N VAL A 174 -1.13 -14.51 1.46
CA VAL A 174 -1.15 -15.92 1.88
C VAL A 174 -1.41 -16.86 0.70
N GLU A 175 -2.35 -16.53 -0.18
CA GLU A 175 -2.64 -17.30 -1.40
C GLU A 175 -1.44 -17.33 -2.36
N ALA A 176 -0.62 -16.29 -2.35
CA ALA A 176 0.65 -16.26 -3.09
C ALA A 176 1.78 -17.05 -2.40
N GLY A 177 1.51 -17.72 -1.28
CA GLY A 177 2.50 -18.50 -0.52
C GLY A 177 3.52 -17.64 0.23
N ALA A 178 3.21 -16.37 0.50
CA ALA A 178 4.12 -15.43 1.14
C ALA A 178 3.64 -15.04 2.55
N TYR A 179 4.58 -14.56 3.36
CA TYR A 179 4.30 -14.04 4.70
C TYR A 179 4.12 -12.51 4.64
N PRO A 180 3.06 -11.95 5.26
CA PRO A 180 2.90 -10.50 5.38
C PRO A 180 3.89 -9.93 6.41
N SER A 181 5.00 -9.36 5.95
CA SER A 181 6.13 -8.96 6.81
C SER A 181 5.77 -8.06 8.02
N PRO A 182 4.82 -7.12 7.96
CA PRO A 182 4.43 -6.35 9.15
C PRO A 182 3.88 -7.22 10.28
N LEU A 183 3.29 -8.37 9.97
CA LEU A 183 2.60 -9.22 10.94
C LEU A 183 3.58 -9.81 11.96
N GLY A 184 3.42 -9.43 13.23
CA GLY A 184 4.28 -9.84 14.34
C GLY A 184 5.60 -9.08 14.44
N TYR A 185 5.94 -8.23 13.47
CA TYR A 185 7.17 -7.44 13.51
C TYR A 185 7.10 -6.42 14.64
N GLY A 186 7.98 -6.56 15.66
CA GLY A 186 7.95 -5.71 16.85
C GLY A 186 6.62 -5.74 17.60
N GLY A 187 5.85 -6.83 17.49
CA GLY A 187 4.51 -6.95 18.06
C GLY A 187 3.39 -6.27 17.25
N PHE A 188 3.65 -5.82 16.02
CA PHE A 188 2.63 -5.21 15.16
C PHE A 188 1.56 -6.25 14.76
N PRO A 189 0.25 -6.01 15.03
CA PRO A 189 -0.76 -7.07 15.00
C PRO A 189 -1.44 -7.27 13.64
N LYS A 190 -1.06 -6.49 12.61
CA LYS A 190 -1.72 -6.45 11.31
C LYS A 190 -0.77 -6.76 10.16
N SER A 191 -1.33 -7.05 9.00
CA SER A 191 -0.58 -7.52 7.82
C SER A 191 -0.02 -6.36 6.98
N ILE A 192 -0.65 -5.20 7.09
CA ILE A 192 -0.23 -3.95 6.44
C ILE A 192 -0.37 -2.76 7.38
N CYS A 193 0.17 -1.62 6.94
CA CYS A 193 -0.08 -0.32 7.55
C CYS A 193 -1.05 0.48 6.67
N THR A 194 -2.00 1.18 7.29
CA THR A 194 -2.95 2.08 6.63
C THR A 194 -2.92 3.45 7.30
N SER A 195 -2.29 4.41 6.65
CA SER A 195 -2.04 5.74 7.18
C SER A 195 -2.98 6.77 6.57
N VAL A 196 -4.00 7.17 7.33
CA VAL A 196 -5.05 8.10 6.89
C VAL A 196 -4.71 9.53 7.35
N ASN A 197 -4.81 10.50 6.44
CA ASN A 197 -4.69 11.94 6.73
C ASN A 197 -3.43 12.33 7.52
N GLU A 198 -3.57 12.77 8.78
CA GLU A 198 -2.46 13.19 9.65
C GLU A 198 -1.64 12.02 10.22
N CYS A 199 -2.05 10.78 10.00
CA CYS A 199 -1.25 9.60 10.34
C CYS A 199 -0.06 9.49 9.39
N VAL A 200 1.12 9.91 9.84
CA VAL A 200 2.35 9.98 9.00
C VAL A 200 2.75 8.59 8.45
N CYS A 201 2.81 7.59 9.32
CA CYS A 201 3.19 6.23 8.97
C CYS A 201 2.68 5.24 10.02
N HIS A 202 2.75 3.94 9.70
CA HIS A 202 2.47 2.82 10.61
C HIS A 202 1.05 2.86 11.22
N GLY A 203 0.09 3.46 10.50
CA GLY A 203 -1.31 3.44 10.90
C GLY A 203 -1.79 1.99 10.98
N LEU A 204 -2.43 1.64 12.10
CA LEU A 204 -2.85 0.28 12.39
C LEU A 204 -4.26 0.06 11.81
N PRO A 205 -4.45 -0.89 10.88
CA PRO A 205 -5.76 -1.20 10.31
C PRO A 205 -6.82 -1.54 11.37
N ASP A 206 -7.93 -0.81 11.37
CA ASP A 206 -8.98 -0.87 12.38
C ASP A 206 -10.37 -0.62 11.74
N SER A 207 -11.38 -0.36 12.58
CA SER A 207 -12.75 -0.09 12.11
C SER A 207 -12.96 1.29 11.47
N THR A 208 -11.89 2.07 11.22
CA THR A 208 -12.00 3.40 10.59
C THR A 208 -12.43 3.25 9.14
N GLN A 209 -13.58 3.84 8.79
CA GLN A 209 -14.08 3.90 7.42
C GLN A 209 -13.43 5.04 6.65
N LEU A 210 -13.03 4.78 5.41
CA LEU A 210 -12.56 5.81 4.49
C LEU A 210 -13.72 6.75 4.10
N GLN A 211 -13.39 8.03 3.97
CA GLN A 211 -14.35 9.10 3.65
C GLN A 211 -13.95 9.80 2.35
N VAL A 212 -14.92 10.25 1.56
CA VAL A 212 -14.66 11.17 0.44
C VAL A 212 -14.27 12.52 1.02
N LEU A 213 -13.26 13.16 0.43
CA LEU A 213 -12.80 14.47 0.89
C LEU A 213 -13.78 15.58 0.59
#